data_AF-A0A994J418-F1
#
_entry.id   AF-A0A994J418-F1
#
_cell.length_a   1.000
_cell.length_b   1.000
_cell.length_c   1.000
_cell.angle_alpha   90.00
_cell.angle_beta   90.00
_cell.angle_gamma   90.00
#
_symmetry.space_group_name_H-M   'P 1'
#
loop_
_entity.id
_entity.type
_entity.pdbx_description
1 polymer ?
#
loop_
_entity_poly.entity_id
_entity_poly.type
_entity_poly.pdbx_seq_one_letter_code
_entity_poly.pdbx_strand_id
1 'polypeptide(L)'
;MQKIMHISVLLSPVLWGLIFGVSSNSIQIGGLFPRGADQEYSAFRVGMVQFSTSEFRLTPHIDNLEVANSFAVTNAFCSQFSRGVYAIFGFYDKKSVNTITSFCGTLHVSFITPSFPTDGTHPFVIQMRPDLKGALLSLIEYYQWDKFAYLYDSDRGLSTLQAVLDSAAEKKWQVTAINVGNINNDKKDEMYRSLFQDLELKKERRVILDCERDKVNDIVDQVITIGKHVKGYHYIIANLGFTDGDLLKIQFGGANVSGFQIVDYDDSLVSKFIERWSTLEEKEYPGAHTTTIKYTSALTYDAVQVMTEAFRNLRKQRIEISRRGNAGDCLANPAVPWGQGVEIERALKQVQVEGLSGNIKFDQNGKRINYTINIMELKTNGPRKIGYWSEVDKMVVTLTELPSGNDTSGLENKTVVVTTILESPYVMMKKNHEMLEGNERYEGYCVDLAAEIAKHCGFKYKLTIVGDGKYGARDADTKIWNGMVGELVYG
;
A
#
# COMPACT_ATOMS: atom_id res chain seq x y z
N MET A 1 23.71 -73.58 -61.43
CA MET A 1 22.91 -72.34 -61.54
C MET A 1 22.29 -72.07 -60.19
N GLN A 2 22.58 -70.90 -59.62
CA GLN A 2 22.10 -70.40 -58.33
C GLN A 2 20.57 -70.30 -58.26
N LYS A 3 19.99 -70.54 -57.08
CA LYS A 3 18.86 -69.82 -56.46
C LYS A 3 18.60 -70.42 -55.07
N ILE A 4 19.23 -69.88 -54.04
CA ILE A 4 18.75 -68.81 -53.12
C ILE A 4 17.79 -69.36 -52.06
N MET A 5 18.28 -69.22 -50.82
CA MET A 5 17.76 -69.64 -49.51
C MET A 5 16.40 -69.06 -49.12
N HIS A 6 15.72 -69.84 -48.28
CA HIS A 6 14.67 -69.49 -47.34
C HIS A 6 14.86 -68.15 -46.62
N ILE A 7 13.78 -67.34 -46.54
CA ILE A 7 13.36 -66.65 -45.30
C ILE A 7 11.82 -66.55 -45.31
N SER A 8 11.17 -67.29 -44.43
CA SER A 8 9.75 -67.15 -44.09
C SER A 8 9.61 -66.12 -42.96
N VAL A 9 9.07 -64.94 -43.26
CA VAL A 9 8.73 -63.92 -42.24
C VAL A 9 7.28 -64.11 -41.82
N LEU A 10 7.09 -64.57 -40.58
CA LEU A 10 5.85 -64.52 -39.82
C LEU A 10 5.59 -63.06 -39.41
N LEU A 11 4.52 -62.45 -39.92
CA LEU A 11 3.97 -61.20 -39.41
C LEU A 11 2.75 -61.52 -38.54
N SER A 12 2.92 -61.38 -37.22
CA SER A 12 1.83 -61.27 -36.25
C SER A 12 1.98 -59.94 -35.48
N PRO A 13 0.89 -59.38 -34.92
CA PRO A 13 0.74 -57.95 -34.73
C PRO A 13 1.41 -57.45 -33.44
N VAL A 14 2.36 -56.53 -33.57
CA VAL A 14 2.80 -55.65 -32.47
C VAL A 14 2.03 -54.34 -32.62
N LEU A 15 0.77 -54.36 -32.17
CA LEU A 15 -0.03 -53.14 -31.97
C LEU A 15 -0.56 -53.12 -30.53
N TRP A 16 0.35 -53.19 -29.57
CA TRP A 16 0.08 -52.84 -28.18
C TRP A 16 1.31 -52.17 -27.59
N GLY A 17 1.29 -50.85 -27.60
CA GLY A 17 2.33 -49.99 -27.07
C GLY A 17 2.18 -48.60 -27.66
N LEU A 18 2.02 -47.60 -26.80
CA LEU A 18 1.83 -46.17 -27.10
C LEU A 18 0.39 -45.70 -27.30
N ILE A 19 -0.48 -46.02 -26.35
CA ILE A 19 -1.37 -44.99 -25.78
C ILE A 19 -0.88 -44.71 -24.36
N PHE A 20 0.36 -44.25 -24.23
CA PHE A 20 0.64 -43.32 -23.13
C PHE A 20 0.17 -41.98 -23.66
N GLY A 21 -1.05 -41.60 -23.29
CA GLY A 21 -1.50 -40.24 -23.47
C GLY A 21 -0.43 -39.34 -22.87
N VAL A 22 0.21 -38.52 -23.70
CA VAL A 22 1.00 -37.39 -23.23
C VAL A 22 -0.01 -36.54 -22.48
N SER A 23 -0.07 -36.68 -21.15
CA SER A 23 -0.87 -35.77 -20.34
C SER A 23 -0.25 -34.40 -20.56
N SER A 24 -0.95 -33.59 -21.35
CA SER A 24 -0.68 -32.16 -21.45
C SER A 24 -0.77 -31.60 -20.02
N ASN A 25 0.37 -31.49 -19.32
CA ASN A 25 0.45 -30.98 -17.95
C ASN A 25 0.34 -29.45 -17.91
N SER A 26 -0.56 -28.90 -18.73
CA SER A 26 -0.88 -27.48 -18.81
C SER A 26 -2.11 -27.22 -17.92
N ILE A 27 -1.95 -26.35 -16.92
CA ILE A 27 -3.03 -25.90 -16.05
C ILE A 27 -3.53 -24.56 -16.58
N GLN A 28 -4.76 -24.53 -17.08
CA GLN A 28 -5.37 -23.31 -17.61
C GLN A 28 -5.79 -22.38 -16.48
N ILE A 29 -5.32 -21.14 -16.48
CA ILE A 29 -5.69 -20.13 -15.49
C ILE A 29 -6.24 -18.89 -16.21
N GLY A 30 -7.24 -18.24 -15.63
CA GLY A 30 -7.76 -16.97 -16.12
C GLY A 30 -6.99 -15.80 -15.51
N GLY A 31 -6.77 -14.74 -16.29
CA GLY A 31 -6.18 -13.48 -15.83
C GLY A 31 -7.08 -12.31 -16.18
N LEU A 32 -7.59 -11.56 -15.20
CA LEU A 32 -8.37 -10.33 -15.41
C LEU A 32 -7.54 -9.12 -14.99
N PHE A 33 -7.06 -8.35 -15.96
CA PHE A 33 -6.20 -7.19 -15.73
C PHE A 33 -6.92 -5.88 -16.10
N PRO A 34 -6.88 -4.85 -15.23
CA PRO A 34 -7.33 -3.51 -15.57
C PRO A 34 -6.52 -2.94 -16.73
N ARG A 35 -7.16 -2.10 -17.56
CA ARG A 35 -6.41 -1.26 -18.51
C ARG A 35 -5.50 -0.29 -17.76
N GLY A 36 -4.20 -0.29 -18.07
CA GLY A 36 -3.19 0.55 -17.41
C GLY A 36 -2.43 -0.14 -16.26
N ALA A 37 -2.75 -1.39 -15.92
CA ALA A 37 -2.01 -2.19 -14.95
C ALA A 37 -0.77 -2.87 -15.58
N ASP A 38 0.04 -2.09 -16.30
CA ASP A 38 1.13 -2.60 -17.14
C ASP A 38 2.28 -3.18 -16.30
N GLN A 39 2.63 -2.51 -15.19
CA GLN A 39 3.68 -2.99 -14.27
C GLN A 39 3.25 -4.27 -13.56
N GLU A 40 1.99 -4.35 -13.14
CA GLU A 40 1.41 -5.53 -12.49
C GLU A 40 1.41 -6.73 -13.46
N TYR A 41 1.05 -6.52 -14.74
CA TYR A 41 1.11 -7.55 -15.76
C TYR A 41 2.55 -7.97 -16.08
N SER A 42 3.50 -7.03 -16.12
CA SER A 42 4.93 -7.33 -16.24
C SER A 42 5.42 -8.21 -15.08
N ALA A 43 5.07 -7.86 -13.84
CA ALA A 43 5.41 -8.65 -12.65
C ALA A 43 4.78 -10.05 -12.68
N PHE A 44 3.54 -10.18 -13.16
CA PHE A 44 2.88 -11.47 -13.38
C PHE A 44 3.69 -12.35 -14.35
N ARG A 45 4.12 -11.80 -15.49
CA ARG A 45 4.95 -12.54 -16.48
C ARG A 45 6.31 -12.95 -15.91
N VAL A 46 6.97 -12.08 -15.15
CA VAL A 46 8.23 -12.40 -14.47
C VAL A 46 8.04 -13.53 -13.46
N GLY A 47 6.97 -13.49 -12.66
CA GLY A 47 6.60 -14.57 -11.75
C GLY A 47 6.35 -15.90 -12.47
N MET A 48 5.65 -15.86 -13.61
CA MET A 48 5.37 -17.05 -14.43
C MET A 48 6.63 -17.74 -14.95
N VAL A 49 7.68 -16.98 -15.26
CA VAL A 49 8.98 -17.54 -15.66
C VAL A 49 9.74 -18.04 -14.44
N GLN A 50 9.80 -17.25 -13.37
CA GLN A 50 10.57 -17.57 -12.16
C GLN A 50 10.07 -18.84 -11.46
N PHE A 51 8.76 -18.97 -11.31
CA PHE A 51 8.14 -20.09 -10.60
C PHE A 51 7.75 -21.23 -11.55
N SER A 52 8.12 -21.15 -12.83
CA SER A 52 7.89 -22.25 -13.77
C SER A 52 8.58 -23.54 -13.30
N THR A 53 7.90 -24.67 -13.51
CA THR A 53 8.40 -25.99 -13.11
C THR A 53 8.28 -26.98 -14.29
N SER A 54 9.09 -28.04 -14.27
CA SER A 54 9.04 -29.11 -15.26
C SER A 54 7.84 -30.05 -15.06
N GLU A 55 7.25 -30.07 -13.85
CA GLU A 55 6.14 -30.97 -13.51
C GLU A 55 4.83 -30.57 -14.19
N PHE A 56 4.52 -29.27 -14.20
CA PHE A 56 3.35 -28.68 -14.81
C PHE A 56 3.64 -27.23 -15.24
N ARG A 57 2.89 -26.74 -16.21
CA ARG A 57 3.00 -25.36 -16.68
C ARG A 57 1.66 -24.65 -16.53
N LEU A 58 1.68 -23.46 -15.93
CA LEU A 58 0.53 -22.58 -15.91
C LEU A 58 0.35 -21.95 -17.30
N THR A 59 -0.86 -22.00 -17.85
CA THR A 59 -1.20 -21.43 -19.15
C THR A 59 -2.24 -20.34 -18.94
N PRO A 60 -1.81 -19.07 -18.88
CA PRO A 60 -2.69 -17.96 -18.57
C PRO A 60 -3.47 -17.51 -19.82
N HIS A 61 -4.78 -17.37 -19.65
CA HIS A 61 -5.65 -16.70 -20.61
C HIS A 61 -5.97 -15.29 -20.07
N ILE A 62 -5.41 -14.27 -20.70
CA ILE A 62 -5.43 -12.89 -20.21
C ILE A 62 -6.56 -12.11 -20.89
N ASP A 63 -7.43 -11.50 -20.08
CA ASP A 63 -8.45 -10.56 -20.51
C ASP A 63 -8.14 -9.17 -19.93
N ASN A 64 -7.89 -8.21 -20.83
CA ASN A 64 -7.70 -6.80 -20.47
C ASN A 64 -9.05 -6.08 -20.52
N LEU A 65 -9.56 -5.68 -19.37
CA LEU A 65 -10.91 -5.15 -19.22
C LEU A 65 -10.97 -3.92 -18.30
N GLU A 66 -12.11 -3.24 -18.34
CA GLU A 66 -12.40 -2.15 -17.42
C GLU A 66 -13.06 -2.71 -16.16
N VAL A 67 -12.33 -2.72 -15.04
CA VAL A 67 -12.79 -3.34 -13.79
C VAL A 67 -13.95 -2.62 -13.12
N ALA A 68 -14.19 -1.35 -13.46
CA ALA A 68 -15.33 -0.57 -12.98
C ALA A 68 -16.66 -1.03 -13.61
N ASN A 69 -16.62 -1.63 -14.80
CA ASN A 69 -17.80 -2.08 -15.51
C ASN A 69 -18.13 -3.55 -15.18
N SER A 70 -19.09 -3.74 -14.27
CA SER A 70 -19.53 -5.07 -13.82
C SER A 70 -20.03 -5.98 -14.96
N PHE A 71 -20.56 -5.42 -16.05
CA PHE A 71 -20.98 -6.23 -17.21
C PHE A 71 -19.78 -6.78 -17.97
N ALA A 72 -18.74 -5.96 -18.19
CA ALA A 72 -17.50 -6.41 -18.81
C ALA A 72 -16.82 -7.51 -17.99
N VAL A 73 -16.79 -7.33 -16.66
CA VAL A 73 -16.29 -8.35 -15.71
C VAL A 73 -17.12 -9.64 -15.79
N THR A 74 -18.44 -9.53 -15.87
CA THR A 74 -19.33 -10.71 -15.99
C THR A 74 -19.05 -11.49 -17.27
N ASN A 75 -18.95 -10.81 -18.42
CA ASN A 75 -18.67 -11.47 -19.69
C ASN A 75 -17.28 -12.14 -19.71
N ALA A 76 -16.26 -11.44 -19.20
CA ALA A 76 -14.92 -12.02 -19.07
C ALA A 76 -14.90 -13.24 -18.14
N PHE A 77 -15.58 -13.16 -16.99
CA PHE A 77 -15.71 -14.29 -16.07
C PHE A 77 -16.38 -15.50 -16.74
N CYS A 78 -17.48 -15.27 -17.47
CA CYS A 78 -18.20 -16.31 -18.20
C CYS A 78 -17.37 -16.92 -19.34
N SER A 79 -16.57 -16.12 -20.04
CA SER A 79 -15.61 -16.57 -21.06
C SER A 79 -14.56 -17.51 -20.44
N GLN A 80 -13.96 -17.10 -19.31
CA GLN A 80 -12.98 -17.91 -18.58
C GLN A 80 -13.59 -19.19 -18.03
N PHE A 81 -14.80 -19.10 -17.48
CA PHE A 81 -15.54 -20.26 -16.99
C PHE A 81 -15.81 -21.26 -18.12
N SER A 82 -16.33 -20.81 -19.26
CA SER A 82 -16.61 -21.64 -20.44
C SER A 82 -15.35 -22.33 -20.99
N ARG A 83 -14.19 -21.64 -20.91
CA ARG A 83 -12.87 -22.21 -21.27
C ARG A 83 -12.40 -23.30 -20.32
N GLY A 84 -12.98 -23.40 -19.14
CA GLY A 84 -12.68 -24.46 -18.19
C GLY A 84 -11.47 -24.18 -17.30
N VAL A 85 -11.16 -22.91 -17.00
CA VAL A 85 -10.01 -22.54 -16.16
C VAL A 85 -10.11 -23.08 -14.73
N TYR A 86 -8.95 -23.35 -14.12
CA TYR A 86 -8.85 -23.94 -12.79
C TYR A 86 -8.84 -22.90 -11.66
N ALA A 87 -8.33 -21.72 -11.94
CA ALA A 87 -8.29 -20.59 -11.03
C ALA A 87 -8.27 -19.31 -11.85
N ILE A 88 -8.78 -18.23 -11.27
CA ILE A 88 -8.76 -16.91 -11.88
C ILE A 88 -7.93 -15.99 -11.00
N PHE A 89 -6.92 -15.36 -11.58
CA PHE A 89 -6.21 -14.25 -10.96
C PHE A 89 -6.73 -12.93 -11.53
N GLY A 90 -6.91 -11.91 -10.70
CA GLY A 90 -7.22 -10.60 -11.23
C GLY A 90 -7.54 -9.54 -10.20
N PHE A 91 -7.93 -8.39 -10.71
CA PHE A 91 -8.29 -7.22 -9.93
C PHE A 91 -9.81 -7.03 -9.96
N TYR A 92 -10.34 -6.48 -8.87
CA TYR A 92 -11.68 -5.93 -8.83
C TYR A 92 -11.65 -4.50 -8.32
N ASP A 93 -12.73 -3.78 -8.62
CA ASP A 93 -13.07 -2.46 -8.12
C ASP A 93 -14.22 -2.58 -7.10
N LYS A 94 -14.49 -1.54 -6.30
CA LYS A 94 -15.62 -1.50 -5.37
C LYS A 94 -16.96 -1.71 -6.06
N LYS A 95 -17.10 -1.36 -7.33
CA LYS A 95 -18.32 -1.60 -8.13
C LYS A 95 -18.48 -3.06 -8.58
N SER A 96 -17.38 -3.77 -8.82
CA SER A 96 -17.38 -5.14 -9.36
C SER A 96 -17.11 -6.25 -8.34
N VAL A 97 -16.67 -5.90 -7.12
CA VAL A 97 -16.38 -6.89 -6.06
C VAL A 97 -17.58 -7.77 -5.73
N ASN A 98 -18.80 -7.21 -5.69
CA ASN A 98 -20.02 -7.98 -5.41
C ASN A 98 -20.34 -8.97 -6.54
N THR A 99 -20.04 -8.61 -7.79
CA THR A 99 -20.18 -9.50 -8.95
C THR A 99 -19.22 -10.69 -8.82
N ILE A 100 -17.94 -10.43 -8.61
CA ILE A 100 -16.92 -11.49 -8.48
C ILE A 100 -17.24 -12.43 -7.32
N THR A 101 -17.50 -11.88 -6.12
CA THR A 101 -17.79 -12.69 -4.92
C THR A 101 -19.04 -13.56 -5.11
N SER A 102 -20.10 -13.04 -5.76
CA SER A 102 -21.31 -13.80 -6.07
C SER A 102 -21.06 -14.95 -7.05
N PHE A 103 -20.32 -14.70 -8.13
CA PHE A 103 -20.00 -15.74 -9.12
C PHE A 103 -19.06 -16.81 -8.55
N CYS A 104 -18.03 -16.41 -7.79
CA CYS A 104 -17.07 -17.35 -7.20
C CYS A 104 -17.74 -18.26 -6.16
N GLY A 105 -18.63 -17.70 -5.32
CA GLY A 105 -19.41 -18.48 -4.36
C GLY A 105 -20.39 -19.46 -5.01
N THR A 106 -20.97 -19.11 -6.15
CA THR A 106 -21.93 -19.98 -6.87
C THR A 106 -21.20 -21.09 -7.64
N LEU A 107 -20.20 -20.72 -8.44
CA LEU A 107 -19.55 -21.63 -9.40
C LEU A 107 -18.34 -22.37 -8.82
N HIS A 108 -17.94 -22.05 -7.58
CA HIS A 108 -16.82 -22.66 -6.86
C HIS A 108 -15.48 -22.50 -7.61
N VAL A 109 -15.27 -21.33 -8.21
CA VAL A 109 -14.03 -20.96 -8.90
C VAL A 109 -13.19 -20.11 -7.97
N SER A 110 -11.96 -20.55 -7.69
CA SER A 110 -11.04 -19.81 -6.83
C SER A 110 -10.53 -18.54 -7.53
N PHE A 111 -10.71 -17.39 -6.87
CA PHE A 111 -10.28 -16.08 -7.32
C PHE A 111 -9.15 -15.54 -6.45
N ILE A 112 -8.02 -15.18 -7.05
CA ILE A 112 -6.83 -14.65 -6.35
C ILE A 112 -6.65 -13.19 -6.74
N THR A 113 -6.46 -12.30 -5.76
CA THR A 113 -6.44 -10.86 -6.02
C THR A 113 -5.49 -10.05 -5.14
N PRO A 114 -4.77 -9.05 -5.69
CA PRO A 114 -4.02 -8.05 -4.94
C PRO A 114 -4.84 -6.76 -4.64
N SER A 115 -6.14 -6.72 -4.99
CA SER A 115 -7.05 -5.62 -4.68
C SER A 115 -7.27 -5.44 -3.16
N PHE A 116 -8.03 -4.41 -2.77
CA PHE A 116 -8.33 -4.12 -1.36
C PHE A 116 -9.10 -5.26 -0.68
N PRO A 117 -8.90 -5.52 0.63
CA PRO A 117 -9.61 -6.60 1.32
C PRO A 117 -11.14 -6.43 1.28
N THR A 118 -11.87 -7.53 1.15
CA THR A 118 -13.34 -7.50 1.05
C THR A 118 -14.01 -7.22 2.40
N ASP A 119 -15.14 -6.53 2.36
CA ASP A 119 -16.02 -6.35 3.52
C ASP A 119 -16.75 -7.66 3.85
N GLY A 120 -16.42 -8.30 4.98
CA GLY A 120 -17.01 -9.57 5.41
C GLY A 120 -16.16 -10.80 5.06
N THR A 121 -16.81 -11.97 4.97
CA THR A 121 -16.19 -13.27 4.69
C THR A 121 -16.83 -13.87 3.44
N HIS A 122 -16.05 -14.02 2.37
CA HIS A 122 -16.51 -14.62 1.11
C HIS A 122 -15.70 -15.88 0.79
N PRO A 123 -16.35 -16.99 0.44
CA PRO A 123 -15.66 -18.20 0.01
C PRO A 123 -15.05 -18.00 -1.39
N PHE A 124 -14.08 -18.85 -1.72
CA PHE A 124 -13.36 -18.88 -3.01
C PHE A 124 -12.59 -17.60 -3.37
N VAL A 125 -12.28 -16.74 -2.40
CA VAL A 125 -11.49 -15.52 -2.63
C VAL A 125 -10.22 -15.56 -1.79
N ILE A 126 -9.07 -15.42 -2.45
CA ILE A 126 -7.74 -15.33 -1.83
C ILE A 126 -7.22 -13.91 -2.02
N GLN A 127 -7.04 -13.20 -0.91
CA GLN A 127 -6.72 -11.77 -0.89
C GLN A 127 -5.25 -11.62 -0.53
N MET A 128 -4.43 -11.13 -1.46
CA MET A 128 -2.99 -10.95 -1.23
C MET A 128 -2.67 -9.71 -0.42
N ARG A 129 -3.56 -8.70 -0.45
CA ARG A 129 -3.37 -7.46 0.29
C ARG A 129 -3.69 -7.69 1.78
N PRO A 130 -2.75 -7.41 2.70
CA PRO A 130 -3.04 -7.43 4.13
C PRO A 130 -3.96 -6.28 4.55
N ASP A 131 -4.62 -6.45 5.70
CA ASP A 131 -5.47 -5.40 6.27
C ASP A 131 -4.61 -4.29 6.91
N LEU A 132 -4.89 -3.05 6.54
CA LEU A 132 -4.16 -1.87 7.02
C LEU A 132 -4.81 -1.24 8.27
N LYS A 133 -6.08 -1.57 8.56
CA LYS A 133 -6.86 -0.91 9.63
C LYS A 133 -6.17 -0.93 10.99
N GLY A 134 -5.70 -2.12 11.39
CA GLY A 134 -5.01 -2.29 12.67
C GLY A 134 -3.72 -1.46 12.77
N ALA A 135 -2.92 -1.45 11.71
CA ALA A 135 -1.67 -0.68 11.65
C ALA A 135 -1.91 0.84 11.70
N LEU A 136 -2.93 1.32 10.98
CA LEU A 136 -3.30 2.74 10.99
C LEU A 136 -3.75 3.20 12.37
N LEU A 137 -4.63 2.45 13.04
CA LEU A 137 -5.11 2.79 14.38
C LEU A 137 -3.95 2.80 15.40
N SER A 138 -3.06 1.80 15.36
CA SER A 138 -1.88 1.78 16.22
C SER A 138 -0.94 2.96 15.97
N LEU A 139 -0.80 3.43 14.72
CA LEU A 139 0.03 4.59 14.41
C LEU A 139 -0.57 5.90 14.95
N ILE A 140 -1.89 6.08 14.84
CA ILE A 140 -2.61 7.24 15.40
C ILE A 140 -2.42 7.29 16.93
N GLU A 141 -2.49 6.14 17.59
CA GLU A 141 -2.26 6.00 19.03
C GLU A 141 -0.80 6.27 19.43
N TYR A 142 0.15 5.77 18.65
CA TYR A 142 1.57 6.01 18.87
C TYR A 142 1.91 7.51 18.84
N TYR A 143 1.34 8.25 17.88
CA TYR A 143 1.49 9.71 17.84
C TYR A 143 0.61 10.47 18.83
N GLN A 144 -0.25 9.77 19.59
CA GLN A 144 -1.18 10.36 20.56
C GLN A 144 -2.06 11.46 19.94
N TRP A 145 -2.56 11.23 18.72
CA TRP A 145 -3.44 12.18 18.06
C TRP A 145 -4.85 12.16 18.68
N ASP A 146 -5.39 13.35 18.90
CA ASP A 146 -6.73 13.60 19.46
C ASP A 146 -7.67 14.27 18.45
N LYS A 147 -7.13 15.13 17.58
CA LYS A 147 -7.84 15.83 16.51
C LYS A 147 -7.07 15.74 15.19
N PHE A 148 -7.75 15.37 14.11
CA PHE A 148 -7.17 15.26 12.77
C PHE A 148 -8.22 15.27 11.65
N ALA A 149 -7.78 15.60 10.43
CA ALA A 149 -8.57 15.48 9.22
C ALA A 149 -8.29 14.14 8.51
N TYR A 150 -9.32 13.55 7.92
CA TYR A 150 -9.24 12.26 7.21
C TYR A 150 -9.77 12.43 5.78
N LEU A 151 -8.86 12.49 4.81
CA LEU A 151 -9.19 12.59 3.39
C LEU A 151 -9.23 11.18 2.79
N TYR A 152 -10.37 10.81 2.21
CA TYR A 152 -10.57 9.46 1.70
C TYR A 152 -11.18 9.41 0.30
N ASP A 153 -10.89 8.33 -0.41
CA ASP A 153 -11.52 7.96 -1.68
C ASP A 153 -12.46 6.75 -1.50
N SER A 154 -13.57 6.73 -2.23
CA SER A 154 -14.53 5.63 -2.22
C SER A 154 -14.04 4.38 -2.97
N ASP A 155 -13.05 4.52 -3.86
CA ASP A 155 -12.62 3.46 -4.78
C ASP A 155 -12.02 2.23 -4.06
N ARG A 156 -11.36 2.45 -2.91
CA ARG A 156 -10.79 1.37 -2.07
C ARG A 156 -11.80 0.78 -1.05
N GLY A 157 -13.02 1.30 -1.02
CA GLY A 157 -14.02 1.00 0.01
C GLY A 157 -13.86 1.82 1.28
N LEU A 158 -14.90 1.79 2.13
CA LEU A 158 -15.00 2.63 3.33
C LEU A 158 -14.69 1.87 4.63
N SER A 159 -14.16 0.65 4.53
CA SER A 159 -13.85 -0.22 5.67
C SER A 159 -12.85 0.42 6.64
N THR A 160 -11.84 1.10 6.10
CA THR A 160 -10.82 1.83 6.87
C THR A 160 -11.42 3.02 7.60
N LEU A 161 -12.23 3.82 6.90
CA LEU A 161 -12.95 4.96 7.48
C LEU A 161 -13.87 4.51 8.62
N GLN A 162 -14.65 3.44 8.43
CA GLN A 162 -15.54 2.90 9.47
C GLN A 162 -14.76 2.53 10.74
N ALA A 163 -13.65 1.80 10.60
CA ALA A 163 -12.82 1.42 11.75
C ALA A 163 -12.22 2.63 12.49
N VAL A 164 -11.86 3.69 11.77
CA VAL A 164 -11.37 4.94 12.39
C VAL A 164 -12.51 5.66 13.12
N LEU A 165 -13.72 5.71 12.57
CA LEU A 165 -14.87 6.36 13.21
C LEU A 165 -15.34 5.61 14.46
N ASP A 166 -15.36 4.28 14.43
CA ASP A 166 -15.70 3.44 15.58
C ASP A 166 -14.70 3.66 16.72
N SER A 167 -13.40 3.65 16.40
CA SER A 167 -12.33 3.92 17.35
C SER A 167 -12.35 5.37 17.85
N ALA A 168 -12.74 6.33 17.00
CA ALA A 168 -12.86 7.73 17.36
C ALA A 168 -13.97 7.96 18.41
N ALA A 169 -15.09 7.23 18.31
CA ALA A 169 -16.14 7.29 19.32
C ALA A 169 -15.68 6.76 20.69
N GLU A 170 -14.93 5.66 20.70
CA GLU A 170 -14.38 5.06 21.92
C GLU A 170 -13.31 5.96 22.57
N LYS A 171 -12.38 6.47 21.75
CA LYS A 171 -11.22 7.27 22.21
C LYS A 171 -11.45 8.78 22.24
N LYS A 172 -12.68 9.22 21.92
CA LYS A 172 -13.12 10.62 21.87
C LYS A 172 -12.28 11.49 20.92
N TRP A 173 -11.88 10.93 19.78
CA TRP A 173 -11.15 11.67 18.75
C TRP A 173 -12.08 12.61 17.98
N GLN A 174 -11.56 13.78 17.61
CA GLN A 174 -12.23 14.73 16.72
C GLN A 174 -11.75 14.51 15.29
N VAL A 175 -12.53 13.76 14.50
CA VAL A 175 -12.19 13.42 13.12
C VAL A 175 -13.03 14.25 12.15
N THR A 176 -12.36 15.03 11.29
CA THR A 176 -13.03 15.69 10.15
C THR A 176 -12.83 14.83 8.90
N ALA A 177 -13.81 13.98 8.58
CA ALA A 177 -13.76 13.11 7.40
C ALA A 177 -14.27 13.82 6.14
N ILE A 178 -13.49 13.82 5.06
CA ILE A 178 -13.83 14.49 3.80
C ILE A 178 -13.55 13.58 2.61
N ASN A 179 -14.55 13.43 1.74
CA ASN A 179 -14.44 12.65 0.51
C ASN A 179 -13.75 13.47 -0.59
N VAL A 180 -12.64 12.95 -1.13
CA VAL A 180 -11.86 13.57 -2.21
C VAL A 180 -11.95 12.81 -3.54
N GLY A 181 -12.68 11.68 -3.58
CA GLY A 181 -12.87 10.86 -4.78
C GLY A 181 -13.68 11.55 -5.88
N ASN A 182 -14.76 12.27 -5.49
CA ASN A 182 -15.73 12.87 -6.39
C ASN A 182 -15.29 14.20 -7.04
N ILE A 183 -14.01 14.54 -6.99
CA ILE A 183 -13.48 15.80 -7.54
C ILE A 183 -13.28 15.64 -9.05
N ASN A 184 -14.04 16.42 -9.84
CA ASN A 184 -13.87 16.48 -11.29
C ASN A 184 -12.50 17.06 -11.64
N ASN A 185 -11.81 16.47 -12.62
CA ASN A 185 -10.48 16.91 -13.04
C ASN A 185 -10.46 18.37 -13.50
N ASP A 186 -11.53 18.86 -14.13
CA ASP A 186 -11.60 20.23 -14.67
C ASP A 186 -11.62 21.33 -13.60
N LYS A 187 -12.07 21.01 -12.37
CA LYS A 187 -12.19 21.96 -11.24
C LYS A 187 -11.37 21.54 -10.02
N LYS A 188 -10.39 20.66 -10.25
CA LYS A 188 -9.61 20.01 -9.20
C LYS A 188 -8.86 21.00 -8.32
N ASP A 189 -8.19 21.97 -8.94
CA ASP A 189 -7.39 22.99 -8.24
C ASP A 189 -8.24 23.88 -7.32
N GLU A 190 -9.39 24.36 -7.81
CA GLU A 190 -10.29 25.21 -7.03
C GLU A 190 -10.88 24.44 -5.83
N MET A 191 -11.29 23.19 -6.06
CA MET A 191 -11.85 22.36 -5.00
C MET A 191 -10.82 22.03 -3.92
N TYR A 192 -9.58 21.69 -4.28
CA TYR A 192 -8.53 21.46 -3.29
C TYR A 192 -8.17 22.72 -2.52
N ARG A 193 -8.10 23.88 -3.18
CA ARG A 193 -7.87 25.15 -2.46
C ARG A 193 -9.00 25.46 -1.48
N SER A 194 -10.26 25.28 -1.88
CA SER A 194 -11.41 25.43 -0.99
C SER A 194 -11.35 24.45 0.19
N LEU A 195 -11.03 23.19 -0.08
CA LEU A 195 -10.87 22.15 0.94
C LEU A 195 -9.84 22.53 2.00
N PHE A 196 -8.66 22.98 1.58
CA PHE A 196 -7.61 23.36 2.51
C PHE A 196 -7.89 24.69 3.22
N GLN A 197 -8.70 25.58 2.64
CA GLN A 197 -9.22 26.76 3.35
C GLN A 197 -10.16 26.35 4.48
N ASP A 198 -11.06 25.40 4.25
CA ASP A 198 -11.95 24.86 5.29
C ASP A 198 -11.17 24.17 6.42
N LEU A 199 -10.08 23.48 6.07
CA LEU A 199 -9.16 22.89 7.05
C LEU A 199 -8.39 23.98 7.82
N GLU A 200 -8.01 25.08 7.18
CA GLU A 200 -7.36 26.21 7.85
C GLU A 200 -8.31 26.95 8.80
N LEU A 201 -9.60 27.05 8.48
CA LEU A 201 -10.61 27.61 9.39
C LEU A 201 -10.65 26.86 10.73
N LYS A 202 -10.34 25.56 10.73
CA LYS A 202 -10.24 24.75 11.95
C LYS A 202 -8.80 24.65 12.50
N LYS A 203 -7.83 25.32 11.85
CA LYS A 203 -6.38 25.18 12.04
C LYS A 203 -5.96 23.71 12.16
N GLU A 204 -6.40 22.89 11.21
CA GLU A 204 -5.97 21.49 11.14
C GLU A 204 -4.48 21.44 10.76
N ARG A 205 -3.73 20.62 11.49
CA ARG A 205 -2.28 20.41 11.30
C ARG A 205 -1.94 18.94 11.03
N ARG A 206 -2.90 18.05 11.25
CA ARG A 206 -2.75 16.59 11.17
C ARG A 206 -3.74 16.07 10.13
N VAL A 207 -3.22 15.46 9.07
CA VAL A 207 -4.03 15.01 7.93
C VAL A 207 -3.67 13.57 7.57
N ILE A 208 -4.68 12.71 7.47
CA ILE A 208 -4.53 11.34 6.99
C ILE A 208 -5.04 11.29 5.54
N LEU A 209 -4.23 10.72 4.65
CA LEU A 209 -4.53 10.53 3.23
C LEU A 209 -4.79 9.03 2.96
N ASP A 210 -6.05 8.62 2.86
CA ASP A 210 -6.45 7.27 2.43
C ASP A 210 -6.94 7.30 0.99
N CYS A 211 -5.99 7.36 0.06
CA CYS A 211 -6.25 7.45 -1.37
C CYS A 211 -5.31 6.51 -2.15
N GLU A 212 -5.61 6.28 -3.41
CA GLU A 212 -4.66 5.62 -4.32
C GLU A 212 -3.45 6.51 -4.61
N ARG A 213 -2.36 5.90 -5.08
CA ARG A 213 -1.08 6.57 -5.30
C ARG A 213 -1.21 7.81 -6.20
N ASP A 214 -2.00 7.72 -7.26
CA ASP A 214 -2.15 8.81 -8.23
C ASP A 214 -2.85 10.02 -7.58
N LYS A 215 -3.92 9.77 -6.82
CA LYS A 215 -4.62 10.78 -6.02
C LYS A 215 -3.75 11.36 -4.90
N VAL A 216 -2.90 10.55 -4.26
CA VAL A 216 -1.95 11.04 -3.26
C VAL A 216 -0.98 12.04 -3.89
N ASN A 217 -0.41 11.72 -5.06
CA ASN A 217 0.49 12.64 -5.77
C ASN A 217 -0.23 13.95 -6.14
N ASP A 218 -1.46 13.86 -6.61
CA ASP A 218 -2.29 15.02 -6.93
C ASP A 218 -2.52 15.94 -5.72
N ILE A 219 -2.88 15.35 -4.57
CA ILE A 219 -3.10 16.10 -3.33
C ILE A 219 -1.79 16.71 -2.84
N VAL A 220 -0.69 15.97 -2.91
CA VAL A 220 0.64 16.43 -2.51
C VAL A 220 1.09 17.64 -3.35
N ASP A 221 0.90 17.59 -4.66
CA ASP A 221 1.23 18.72 -5.56
C ASP A 221 0.43 19.98 -5.20
N GLN A 222 -0.84 19.82 -4.83
CA GLN A 222 -1.66 20.93 -4.36
C GLN A 222 -1.18 21.45 -3.01
N VAL A 223 -0.90 20.57 -2.03
CA VAL A 223 -0.36 20.92 -0.70
C VAL A 223 0.93 21.74 -0.80
N ILE A 224 1.79 21.41 -1.76
CA ILE A 224 3.02 22.16 -2.04
C ILE A 224 2.67 23.55 -2.59
N THR A 225 1.78 23.61 -3.58
CA THR A 225 1.34 24.86 -4.23
C THR A 225 0.76 25.86 -3.22
N ILE A 226 0.01 25.38 -2.22
CA ILE A 226 -0.57 26.22 -1.16
C ILE A 226 0.35 26.42 0.05
N GLY A 227 1.56 25.86 0.04
CA GLY A 227 2.55 26.02 1.11
C GLY A 227 2.19 25.33 2.43
N LYS A 228 1.40 24.24 2.41
CA LYS A 228 0.96 23.51 3.61
C LYS A 228 1.86 22.30 3.94
N HIS A 229 3.09 22.30 3.45
CA HIS A 229 4.12 21.29 3.71
C HIS A 229 5.22 21.79 4.65
N VAL A 230 4.97 22.91 5.34
CA VAL A 230 5.90 23.54 6.29
C VAL A 230 5.92 22.85 7.65
N LYS A 231 6.92 23.18 8.47
CA LYS A 231 6.99 22.77 9.88
C LYS A 231 5.68 23.14 10.60
N GLY A 232 5.18 22.19 11.40
CA GLY A 232 3.88 22.27 12.08
C GLY A 232 2.85 21.30 11.47
N TYR A 233 2.95 20.98 10.18
CA TYR A 233 2.08 19.98 9.54
C TYR A 233 2.61 18.54 9.73
N HIS A 234 1.68 17.60 9.84
CA HIS A 234 1.96 16.17 9.87
C HIS A 234 0.97 15.39 9.00
N TYR A 235 1.49 14.68 8.00
CA TYR A 235 0.73 13.85 7.08
C TYR A 235 0.96 12.36 7.35
N ILE A 236 -0.12 11.55 7.27
CA ILE A 236 -0.03 10.09 7.25
C ILE A 236 -0.59 9.58 5.93
N ILE A 237 0.21 8.84 5.16
CA ILE A 237 -0.22 8.20 3.92
C ILE A 237 -0.69 6.76 4.24
N ALA A 238 -1.99 6.51 4.10
CA ALA A 238 -2.63 5.24 4.43
C ALA A 238 -2.66 4.26 3.23
N ASN A 239 -1.50 3.98 2.67
CA ASN A 239 -1.30 2.94 1.65
C ASN A 239 -0.16 1.99 2.07
N LEU A 240 0.03 0.88 1.35
CA LEU A 240 1.10 -0.10 1.63
C LEU A 240 2.41 0.16 0.86
N GLY A 241 2.44 1.25 0.08
CA GLY A 241 3.55 1.64 -0.80
C GLY A 241 3.90 3.09 -0.55
N PHE A 242 4.45 3.39 0.62
CA PHE A 242 4.88 4.73 1.01
C PHE A 242 5.90 5.29 0.02
N THR A 243 6.89 4.48 -0.38
CA THR A 243 7.96 4.87 -1.30
C THR A 243 7.56 4.79 -2.78
N ASP A 244 6.33 4.42 -3.10
CA ASP A 244 5.86 4.29 -4.49
C ASP A 244 5.48 5.65 -5.12
N GLY A 245 5.22 6.66 -4.27
CA GLY A 245 4.90 8.03 -4.66
C GLY A 245 6.12 8.95 -4.73
N ASP A 246 5.93 10.18 -5.20
CA ASP A 246 6.99 11.17 -5.29
C ASP A 246 7.16 11.92 -3.96
N LEU A 247 7.97 11.34 -3.07
CA LEU A 247 8.25 11.92 -1.74
C LEU A 247 9.30 13.05 -1.79
N LEU A 248 10.10 13.15 -2.87
CA LEU A 248 11.19 14.13 -2.98
C LEU A 248 10.66 15.57 -2.91
N LYS A 249 9.47 15.80 -3.46
CA LYS A 249 8.83 17.12 -3.51
C LYS A 249 8.48 17.68 -2.12
N ILE A 250 8.21 16.83 -1.13
CA ILE A 250 7.84 17.23 0.25
C ILE A 250 8.96 17.00 1.27
N GLN A 251 10.06 16.36 0.87
CA GLN A 251 11.19 16.01 1.76
C GLN A 251 11.84 17.22 2.44
N PHE A 252 11.87 18.38 1.78
CA PHE A 252 12.50 19.60 2.29
C PHE A 252 11.50 20.64 2.83
N GLY A 253 10.21 20.31 2.89
CA GLY A 253 9.17 21.23 3.36
C GLY A 253 9.24 21.54 4.86
N GLY A 254 9.59 20.54 5.67
CA GLY A 254 9.61 20.62 7.13
C GLY A 254 8.40 20.02 7.83
N ALA A 255 7.35 19.63 7.09
CA ALA A 255 6.27 18.79 7.61
C ALA A 255 6.75 17.35 7.87
N ASN A 256 6.23 16.72 8.91
CA ASN A 256 6.47 15.29 9.14
C ASN A 256 5.54 14.48 8.23
N VAL A 257 6.07 13.46 7.57
CA VAL A 257 5.29 12.59 6.69
C VAL A 257 5.56 11.14 7.08
N SER A 258 4.53 10.42 7.47
CA SER A 258 4.59 9.01 7.85
C SER A 258 3.77 8.16 6.87
N GLY A 259 4.08 6.88 6.78
CA GLY A 259 3.27 5.93 6.02
C GLY A 259 3.70 4.49 6.25
N PHE A 260 3.19 3.60 5.40
CA PHE A 260 3.38 2.16 5.57
C PHE A 260 4.01 1.54 4.32
N GLN A 261 4.88 0.57 4.56
CA GLN A 261 5.59 -0.14 3.51
C GLN A 261 5.47 -1.65 3.75
N ILE A 262 4.96 -2.38 2.76
CA ILE A 262 4.89 -3.84 2.80
C ILE A 262 6.12 -4.52 2.18
N VAL A 263 6.73 -3.88 1.17
CA VAL A 263 7.92 -4.41 0.49
C VAL A 263 9.16 -3.85 1.19
N ASP A 264 9.91 -4.72 1.85
CA ASP A 264 11.16 -4.36 2.53
C ASP A 264 12.34 -4.53 1.56
N TYR A 265 12.93 -3.41 1.12
CA TYR A 265 14.04 -3.41 0.16
C TYR A 265 15.38 -3.89 0.77
N ASP A 266 15.46 -3.94 2.10
CA ASP A 266 16.64 -4.44 2.83
C ASP A 266 16.67 -5.97 2.89
N ASP A 267 15.56 -6.66 2.57
CA ASP A 267 15.53 -8.12 2.50
C ASP A 267 16.31 -8.64 1.30
N SER A 268 17.24 -9.58 1.57
CA SER A 268 18.04 -10.27 0.56
C SER A 268 17.23 -10.90 -0.59
N LEU A 269 16.00 -11.36 -0.35
CA LEU A 269 15.13 -11.89 -1.40
C LEU A 269 14.69 -10.77 -2.34
N VAL A 270 14.26 -9.66 -1.76
CA VAL A 270 13.80 -8.47 -2.49
C VAL A 270 14.97 -7.82 -3.23
N SER A 271 16.16 -7.69 -2.61
CA SER A 271 17.33 -7.13 -3.28
C SER A 271 17.71 -7.92 -4.54
N LYS A 272 17.72 -9.27 -4.47
CA LYS A 272 17.95 -10.13 -5.66
C LYS A 272 16.88 -9.95 -6.73
N PHE A 273 15.62 -9.79 -6.31
CA PHE A 273 14.54 -9.50 -7.24
C PHE A 273 14.76 -8.14 -7.93
N ILE A 274 15.15 -7.10 -7.19
CA ILE A 274 15.40 -5.75 -7.71
C ILE A 274 16.62 -5.70 -8.66
N GLU A 275 17.71 -6.42 -8.35
CA GLU A 275 18.85 -6.57 -9.27
C GLU A 275 18.42 -7.15 -10.63
N ARG A 276 17.52 -8.13 -10.62
CA ARG A 276 16.95 -8.68 -11.85
C ARG A 276 15.94 -7.75 -12.49
N TRP A 277 15.04 -7.14 -11.71
CA TRP A 277 13.97 -6.28 -12.19
C TRP A 277 14.49 -5.03 -12.90
N SER A 278 15.53 -4.42 -12.34
CA SER A 278 16.20 -3.25 -12.89
C SER A 278 16.95 -3.53 -14.19
N THR A 279 17.33 -4.78 -14.48
CA THR A 279 18.03 -5.15 -15.72
C THR A 279 17.09 -5.60 -16.84
N LEU A 280 15.79 -5.71 -16.59
CA LEU A 280 14.80 -6.03 -17.61
C LEU A 280 14.66 -4.89 -18.62
N GLU A 281 14.43 -5.25 -19.88
CA GLU A 281 14.19 -4.29 -20.96
C GLU A 281 12.78 -3.71 -20.84
N GLU A 282 12.69 -2.38 -20.72
CA GLU A 282 11.42 -1.65 -20.56
C GLU A 282 10.45 -1.87 -21.73
N LYS A 283 10.97 -2.10 -22.94
CA LYS A 283 10.16 -2.38 -24.12
C LYS A 283 9.41 -3.71 -24.04
N GLU A 284 10.03 -4.72 -23.42
CA GLU A 284 9.43 -6.06 -23.25
C GLU A 284 8.58 -6.13 -21.98
N TYR A 285 8.99 -5.40 -20.94
CA TYR A 285 8.32 -5.32 -19.64
C TYR A 285 8.06 -3.84 -19.28
N PRO A 286 6.91 -3.27 -19.72
CA PRO A 286 6.60 -1.87 -19.45
C PRO A 286 6.50 -1.62 -17.94
N GLY A 287 7.11 -0.51 -17.50
CA GLY A 287 7.20 -0.14 -16.08
C GLY A 287 8.19 -0.98 -15.26
N ALA A 288 8.98 -1.86 -15.90
CA ALA A 288 10.20 -2.42 -15.34
C ALA A 288 11.39 -1.46 -15.55
N HIS A 289 12.63 -1.89 -15.26
CA HIS A 289 13.84 -1.05 -15.33
C HIS A 289 13.91 0.06 -14.26
N THR A 290 13.19 -0.12 -13.15
CA THR A 290 13.20 0.79 -11.99
C THR A 290 13.90 0.15 -10.80
N THR A 291 14.41 0.97 -9.86
CA THR A 291 15.00 0.48 -8.60
C THR A 291 13.94 0.15 -7.53
N THR A 292 12.69 0.51 -7.79
CA THR A 292 11.53 0.25 -6.92
C THR A 292 10.44 -0.48 -7.70
N ILE A 293 9.53 -1.13 -6.97
CA ILE A 293 8.36 -1.83 -7.53
C ILE A 293 7.11 -1.43 -6.74
N LYS A 294 5.96 -1.25 -7.40
CA LYS A 294 4.71 -0.98 -6.70
C LYS A 294 4.33 -2.15 -5.82
N TYR A 295 3.72 -1.88 -4.66
CA TYR A 295 3.22 -2.96 -3.79
C TYR A 295 2.17 -3.85 -4.49
N THR A 296 1.35 -3.32 -5.39
CA THR A 296 0.38 -4.10 -6.19
C THR A 296 1.06 -5.10 -7.12
N SER A 297 2.15 -4.69 -7.76
CA SER A 297 2.99 -5.52 -8.62
C SER A 297 3.74 -6.58 -7.80
N ALA A 298 4.24 -6.22 -6.62
CA ALA A 298 4.87 -7.18 -5.70
C ALA A 298 3.89 -8.28 -5.24
N LEU A 299 2.67 -7.90 -4.85
CA LEU A 299 1.62 -8.86 -4.50
C LEU A 299 1.20 -9.74 -5.69
N THR A 300 1.27 -9.22 -6.91
CA THR A 300 0.98 -9.98 -8.14
C THR A 300 2.05 -11.02 -8.41
N TYR A 301 3.32 -10.69 -8.21
CA TYR A 301 4.43 -11.63 -8.30
C TYR A 301 4.31 -12.75 -7.27
N ASP A 302 4.05 -12.39 -6.02
CA ASP A 302 3.80 -13.33 -4.92
C ASP A 302 2.56 -14.22 -5.18
N ALA A 303 1.55 -13.68 -5.87
CA ALA A 303 0.37 -14.45 -6.27
C ALA A 303 0.69 -15.63 -7.17
N VAL A 304 1.61 -15.45 -8.12
CA VAL A 304 2.04 -16.55 -9.00
C VAL A 304 2.77 -17.63 -8.19
N GLN A 305 3.56 -17.23 -7.18
CA GLN A 305 4.24 -18.16 -6.28
C GLN A 305 3.24 -19.02 -5.50
N VAL A 306 2.23 -18.37 -4.88
CA VAL A 306 1.19 -19.06 -4.12
C VAL A 306 0.39 -20.01 -5.02
N MET A 307 -0.01 -19.56 -6.21
CA MET A 307 -0.74 -20.41 -7.16
C MET A 307 0.09 -21.63 -7.58
N THR A 308 1.37 -21.43 -7.87
CA THR A 308 2.28 -22.52 -8.24
C THR A 308 2.43 -23.53 -7.10
N GLU A 309 2.67 -23.06 -5.87
CA GLU A 309 2.84 -23.97 -4.73
C GLU A 309 1.54 -24.70 -4.38
N ALA A 310 0.37 -24.08 -4.55
CA ALA A 310 -0.93 -24.74 -4.36
C ALA A 310 -1.12 -25.91 -5.33
N PHE A 311 -0.87 -25.71 -6.63
CA PHE A 311 -0.97 -26.79 -7.62
C PHE A 311 0.09 -27.87 -7.43
N ARG A 312 1.30 -27.50 -6.98
CA ARG A 312 2.33 -28.46 -6.58
C ARG A 312 1.87 -29.32 -5.41
N ASN A 313 1.24 -28.75 -4.40
CA ASN A 313 0.72 -29.47 -3.24
C ASN A 313 -0.43 -30.42 -3.61
N LEU A 314 -1.34 -30.01 -4.50
CA LEU A 314 -2.39 -30.90 -5.02
C LEU A 314 -1.81 -32.13 -5.73
N ARG A 315 -0.73 -31.96 -6.51
CA ARG A 315 -0.02 -33.07 -7.15
C ARG A 315 0.67 -33.98 -6.13
N LYS A 316 1.34 -33.42 -5.11
CA LYS A 316 1.94 -34.19 -4.00
C LYS A 316 0.91 -35.03 -3.25
N GLN A 317 -0.30 -34.49 -3.05
CA GLN A 317 -1.42 -35.19 -2.42
C GLN A 317 -2.12 -36.18 -3.36
N ARG A 318 -1.69 -36.30 -4.62
CA ARG A 318 -2.29 -37.15 -5.66
C ARG A 318 -3.77 -36.86 -5.92
N ILE A 319 -4.19 -35.61 -5.72
CA ILE A 319 -5.54 -35.16 -6.04
C ILE A 319 -5.60 -34.85 -7.53
N GLU A 320 -6.41 -35.61 -8.26
CA GLU A 320 -6.63 -35.37 -9.69
C GLU A 320 -7.66 -34.25 -9.89
N ILE A 321 -7.19 -33.11 -10.40
CA ILE A 321 -8.04 -31.95 -10.69
C ILE A 321 -8.64 -31.99 -12.11
N SER A 322 -8.27 -32.97 -12.94
CA SER A 322 -8.66 -33.04 -14.35
C SER A 322 -10.17 -32.92 -14.54
N ARG A 323 -10.59 -31.88 -15.29
CA ARG A 323 -12.01 -31.61 -15.54
C ARG A 323 -12.53 -32.61 -16.58
N ARG A 324 -13.56 -33.39 -16.23
CA ARG A 324 -14.13 -34.46 -17.08
C ARG A 324 -15.00 -33.96 -18.25
N GLY A 325 -15.08 -32.65 -18.47
CA GLY A 325 -15.86 -32.04 -19.57
C GLY A 325 -15.79 -30.52 -19.58
N ASN A 326 -16.42 -29.90 -20.57
CA ASN A 326 -16.55 -28.44 -20.66
C ASN A 326 -17.42 -27.93 -19.50
N ALA A 327 -17.10 -26.73 -19.01
CA ALA A 327 -17.82 -26.11 -17.91
C ALA A 327 -19.30 -25.83 -18.19
N GLY A 328 -19.64 -25.68 -19.47
CA GLY A 328 -20.94 -25.16 -19.90
C GLY A 328 -21.00 -23.64 -19.75
N ASP A 329 -22.21 -23.11 -19.82
CA ASP A 329 -22.47 -21.68 -19.64
C ASP A 329 -22.43 -21.32 -18.14
N CYS A 330 -21.89 -20.13 -17.83
CA CYS A 330 -21.89 -19.59 -16.47
C CYS A 330 -23.33 -19.30 -15.97
N LEU A 331 -24.28 -19.13 -16.89
CA LEU A 331 -25.70 -18.88 -16.61
C LEU A 331 -26.55 -20.15 -16.64
N ALA A 332 -25.94 -21.34 -16.63
CA ALA A 332 -26.67 -22.59 -16.55
C ALA A 332 -27.62 -22.59 -15.33
N ASN A 333 -28.85 -23.09 -15.52
CA ASN A 333 -29.87 -23.11 -14.48
C ASN A 333 -30.48 -24.53 -14.33
N PRO A 334 -30.19 -25.27 -13.25
CA PRO A 334 -29.29 -24.90 -12.15
C PRO A 334 -27.82 -25.00 -12.54
N ALA A 335 -26.99 -24.08 -12.04
CA ALA A 335 -25.55 -24.13 -12.26
C ALA A 335 -24.97 -25.34 -11.50
N VAL A 336 -24.12 -26.14 -12.16
CA VAL A 336 -23.44 -27.26 -11.53
C VAL A 336 -22.08 -26.79 -11.03
N PRO A 337 -21.86 -26.70 -9.70
CA PRO A 337 -20.60 -26.25 -9.16
C PRO A 337 -19.48 -27.22 -9.47
N TRP A 338 -18.26 -26.69 -9.61
CA TRP A 338 -17.11 -27.54 -9.82
C TRP A 338 -16.67 -28.21 -8.52
N GLY A 339 -16.89 -29.52 -8.41
CA GLY A 339 -16.61 -30.29 -7.19
C GLY A 339 -15.15 -30.23 -6.71
N GLN A 340 -14.17 -30.15 -7.63
CA GLN A 340 -12.74 -30.04 -7.25
C GLN A 340 -12.33 -28.60 -6.90
N GLY A 341 -13.18 -27.59 -7.15
CA GLY A 341 -12.91 -26.20 -6.79
C GLY A 341 -12.69 -26.01 -5.28
N VAL A 342 -13.42 -26.77 -4.44
CA VAL A 342 -13.27 -26.77 -2.98
C VAL A 342 -11.88 -27.26 -2.55
N GLU A 343 -11.35 -28.27 -3.23
CA GLU A 343 -10.01 -28.81 -2.96
C GLU A 343 -8.92 -27.81 -3.35
N ILE A 344 -9.11 -27.10 -4.47
CA ILE A 344 -8.19 -26.05 -4.92
C ILE A 344 -8.17 -24.89 -3.93
N GLU A 345 -9.34 -24.43 -3.47
CA GLU A 345 -9.46 -23.39 -2.47
C GLU A 345 -8.73 -23.79 -1.17
N ARG A 346 -8.95 -25.03 -0.71
CA ARG A 346 -8.27 -25.57 0.48
C ARG A 346 -6.76 -25.59 0.30
N ALA A 347 -6.28 -26.07 -0.85
CA ALA A 347 -4.85 -26.10 -1.15
C ALA A 347 -4.24 -24.70 -1.18
N LEU A 348 -4.93 -23.72 -1.78
CA LEU A 348 -4.50 -22.31 -1.81
C LEU A 348 -4.39 -21.71 -0.39
N LYS A 349 -5.39 -21.93 0.47
CA LYS A 349 -5.39 -21.41 1.85
C LYS A 349 -4.34 -22.06 2.76
N GLN A 350 -3.92 -23.28 2.45
CA GLN A 350 -2.87 -23.99 3.19
C GLN A 350 -1.45 -23.61 2.77
N VAL A 351 -1.27 -22.84 1.69
CA VAL A 351 0.06 -22.40 1.26
C VAL A 351 0.66 -21.47 2.30
N GLN A 352 1.91 -21.76 2.67
CA GLN A 352 2.77 -20.84 3.42
C GLN A 352 4.11 -20.72 2.70
N VAL A 353 4.43 -19.51 2.25
CA VAL A 353 5.66 -19.19 1.51
C VAL A 353 6.18 -17.82 1.91
N GLU A 354 7.47 -17.59 1.70
CA GLU A 354 8.11 -16.28 1.79
C GLU A 354 8.21 -15.66 0.38
N GLY A 355 7.79 -14.40 0.25
CA GLY A 355 7.79 -13.64 -0.99
C GLY A 355 8.23 -12.18 -0.80
N LEU A 356 7.94 -11.32 -1.76
CA LEU A 356 8.27 -9.88 -1.69
C LEU A 356 7.50 -9.15 -0.58
N SER A 357 6.32 -9.64 -0.23
CA SER A 357 5.50 -9.15 0.88
C SER A 357 5.79 -9.86 2.22
N GLY A 358 6.98 -10.47 2.35
CA GLY A 358 7.39 -11.27 3.51
C GLY A 358 6.60 -12.58 3.63
N ASN A 359 6.30 -12.99 4.86
CA ASN A 359 5.58 -14.23 5.14
C ASN A 359 4.13 -14.13 4.62
N ILE A 360 3.75 -15.11 3.80
CA ILE A 360 2.41 -15.23 3.21
C ILE A 360 1.70 -16.42 3.84
N LYS A 361 0.61 -16.13 4.56
CA LYS A 361 -0.27 -17.13 5.16
C LYS A 361 -1.70 -16.63 5.12
N PHE A 362 -2.66 -17.55 4.98
CA PHE A 362 -4.08 -17.24 4.91
C PHE A 362 -4.88 -17.84 6.06
N ASP A 363 -5.99 -17.20 6.41
CA ASP A 363 -7.02 -17.76 7.27
C ASP A 363 -7.98 -18.68 6.49
N GLN A 364 -9.00 -19.20 7.18
CA GLN A 364 -10.05 -20.01 6.57
C GLN A 364 -10.90 -19.26 5.53
N ASN A 365 -10.84 -17.93 5.47
CA ASN A 365 -11.57 -17.08 4.55
C ASN A 365 -10.70 -16.54 3.40
N GLY A 366 -9.41 -16.88 3.36
CA GLY A 366 -8.48 -16.37 2.34
C GLY A 366 -7.95 -14.96 2.63
N LYS A 367 -8.07 -14.44 3.85
CA LYS A 367 -7.44 -13.19 4.30
C LYS A 367 -6.01 -13.45 4.75
N ARG A 368 -5.10 -12.52 4.47
CA ARG A 368 -3.71 -12.56 4.95
C ARG A 368 -3.68 -12.48 6.48
N ILE A 369 -2.87 -13.35 7.10
CA ILE A 369 -2.56 -13.36 8.52
C ILE A 369 -1.04 -13.52 8.71
N ASN A 370 -0.54 -13.22 9.91
CA ASN A 370 0.89 -13.31 10.23
C ASN A 370 1.77 -12.56 9.21
N TYR A 371 1.36 -11.34 8.89
CA TYR A 371 2.08 -10.41 8.03
C TYR A 371 2.68 -9.28 8.88
N THR A 372 3.72 -8.66 8.34
CA THR A 372 4.43 -7.55 8.98
C THR A 372 4.32 -6.33 8.09
N ILE A 373 3.90 -5.19 8.65
CA ILE A 373 3.86 -3.91 7.94
C ILE A 373 4.93 -3.01 8.53
N ASN A 374 5.85 -2.52 7.70
CA ASN A 374 6.87 -1.57 8.15
C ASN A 374 6.27 -0.16 8.24
N ILE A 375 6.62 0.56 9.30
CA ILE A 375 6.22 1.95 9.49
C ILE A 375 7.40 2.83 9.09
N MET A 376 7.15 3.70 8.12
CA MET A 376 8.16 4.56 7.51
C MET A 376 7.87 6.01 7.85
N GLU A 377 8.93 6.78 8.05
CA GLU A 377 8.85 8.23 8.22
C GLU A 377 9.82 8.90 7.23
N LEU A 378 9.39 9.99 6.60
CA LEU A 378 10.23 10.79 5.72
C LEU A 378 11.11 11.72 6.55
N LYS A 379 12.43 11.59 6.37
CA LYS A 379 13.44 12.47 6.96
C LYS A 379 14.21 13.18 5.85
N THR A 380 15.08 14.12 6.23
CA THR A 380 15.91 14.89 5.28
C THR A 380 16.83 14.01 4.42
N ASN A 381 17.23 12.83 4.91
CA ASN A 381 18.05 11.86 4.18
C ASN A 381 17.23 10.82 3.39
N GLY A 382 15.90 10.92 3.39
CA GLY A 382 15.00 9.99 2.70
C GLY A 382 14.05 9.25 3.65
N PRO A 383 13.31 8.26 3.14
CA PRO A 383 12.41 7.44 3.95
C PRO A 383 13.22 6.53 4.90
N ARG A 384 12.87 6.53 6.18
CA ARG A 384 13.49 5.69 7.21
C ARG A 384 12.43 4.84 7.91
N LYS A 385 12.75 3.56 8.13
CA LYS A 385 11.95 2.65 8.95
C LYS A 385 12.10 3.02 10.43
N ILE A 386 10.98 3.27 11.10
CA ILE A 386 10.93 3.58 12.54
C ILE A 386 10.41 2.40 13.38
N GLY A 387 9.80 1.40 12.73
CA GLY A 387 9.26 0.24 13.42
C GLY A 387 8.52 -0.69 12.47
N TYR A 388 7.85 -1.67 13.06
CA TYR A 388 6.97 -2.58 12.36
C TYR A 388 5.67 -2.78 13.14
N TRP A 389 4.64 -3.19 12.43
CA TRP A 389 3.36 -3.58 12.97
C TRP A 389 3.08 -5.05 12.64
N SER A 390 2.68 -5.79 13.67
CA SER A 390 2.21 -7.18 13.57
C SER A 390 0.82 -7.27 14.19
N GLU A 391 0.00 -8.22 13.72
CA GLU A 391 -1.34 -8.43 14.24
C GLU A 391 -1.35 -8.76 15.74
N VAL A 392 -0.31 -9.51 16.16
CA VAL A 392 -0.11 -10.01 17.53
C VAL A 392 0.55 -8.96 18.42
N ASP A 393 1.68 -8.40 17.97
CA ASP A 393 2.52 -7.52 18.78
C ASP A 393 2.10 -6.05 18.73
N LYS A 394 1.11 -5.72 17.87
CA LYS A 394 0.75 -4.34 17.51
C LYS A 394 1.97 -3.59 16.98
N MET A 395 2.10 -2.30 17.30
CA MET A 395 3.22 -1.48 16.83
C MET A 395 4.42 -1.64 17.76
N VAL A 396 5.53 -2.10 17.17
CA VAL A 396 6.83 -2.20 17.84
C VAL A 396 7.80 -1.23 17.18
N VAL A 397 8.34 -0.31 17.96
CA VAL A 397 9.34 0.64 17.50
C VAL A 397 10.69 -0.07 17.44
N THR A 398 11.28 -0.13 16.24
CA THR A 398 12.64 -0.66 16.09
C THR A 398 13.58 0.51 16.33
N LEU A 399 14.23 0.53 17.49
CA LEU A 399 15.35 1.41 17.77
C LEU A 399 16.55 0.95 16.94
N THR A 400 16.46 1.05 15.62
CA THR A 400 17.61 0.87 14.74
C THR A 400 18.47 2.12 14.95
N GLU A 401 19.41 1.96 15.88
CA GLU A 401 20.27 2.94 16.54
C GLU A 401 19.64 3.58 17.80
N LEU A 402 19.87 2.92 18.95
CA LEU A 402 20.49 3.66 20.04
C LEU A 402 21.70 4.36 19.43
N PRO A 403 21.74 5.70 19.42
CA PRO A 403 22.93 6.40 19.03
C PRO A 403 24.01 5.93 19.98
N SER A 404 25.09 5.39 19.42
CA SER A 404 26.33 5.11 20.14
C SER A 404 26.54 6.21 21.18
N GLY A 405 26.54 5.83 22.46
CA GLY A 405 26.25 6.71 23.59
C GLY A 405 26.79 8.14 23.46
N ASN A 406 25.92 9.05 23.02
CA ASN A 406 25.98 10.50 23.30
C ASN A 406 24.76 11.30 22.80
N ASP A 407 23.64 10.68 22.41
CA ASP A 407 22.48 11.43 21.92
C ASP A 407 21.57 11.96 23.03
N THR A 408 22.14 12.86 23.83
CA THR A 408 21.45 14.11 24.18
C THR A 408 21.35 15.08 22.99
N SER A 409 21.91 14.71 21.83
CA SER A 409 22.12 15.51 20.62
C SER A 409 20.88 15.75 19.72
N GLY A 410 19.72 15.16 20.02
CA GLY A 410 18.48 15.41 19.28
C GLY A 410 18.05 16.89 19.33
N LEU A 411 18.48 17.62 20.36
CA LEU A 411 18.29 19.06 20.54
C LEU A 411 19.50 19.89 20.06
N GLU A 412 20.72 19.36 20.11
CA GLU A 412 21.94 20.08 19.72
C GLU A 412 21.98 20.42 18.22
N ASN A 413 21.42 19.56 17.36
CA ASN A 413 21.38 19.76 15.91
C ASN A 413 20.10 20.40 15.38
N LYS A 414 19.08 20.64 16.21
CA LYS A 414 17.82 21.28 15.80
C LYS A 414 17.75 22.69 16.34
N THR A 415 17.67 23.68 15.44
CA THR A 415 17.42 25.07 15.83
C THR A 415 15.99 25.20 16.36
N VAL A 416 15.86 25.47 17.65
CA VAL A 416 14.59 25.74 18.34
C VAL A 416 14.08 27.12 17.92
N VAL A 417 12.82 27.19 17.50
CA VAL A 417 12.16 28.47 17.19
C VAL A 417 11.62 29.03 18.51
N VAL A 418 12.09 30.20 18.91
CA VAL A 418 11.69 30.88 20.15
C VAL A 418 10.81 32.06 19.77
N THR A 419 9.50 31.89 19.94
CA THR A 419 8.53 32.97 19.73
C THR A 419 8.55 33.97 20.87
N THR A 420 8.53 35.26 20.55
CA THR A 420 8.51 36.36 21.54
C THR A 420 7.78 37.58 20.97
N ILE A 421 7.48 38.55 21.83
CA ILE A 421 6.90 39.84 21.47
C ILE A 421 7.87 40.98 21.79
N LEU A 422 7.80 42.09 21.05
CA LEU A 422 8.58 43.31 21.32
C LEU A 422 7.93 44.10 22.45
N GLU A 423 8.59 44.13 23.61
CA GLU A 423 8.13 44.86 24.78
C GLU A 423 9.33 45.27 25.62
N SER A 424 9.49 46.56 25.89
CA SER A 424 10.57 47.07 26.74
C SER A 424 10.27 46.80 28.22
N PRO A 425 11.24 46.33 29.03
CA PRO A 425 12.65 46.02 28.73
C PRO A 425 12.92 44.53 28.42
N TYR A 426 11.90 43.74 28.10
CA TYR A 426 11.99 42.30 27.90
C TYR A 426 12.68 41.94 26.57
N VAL A 427 12.17 42.45 25.45
CA VAL A 427 12.78 42.29 24.12
C VAL A 427 12.64 43.59 23.35
N MET A 428 13.77 44.12 22.92
CA MET A 428 13.93 45.38 22.20
C MET A 428 14.82 45.17 20.99
N MET A 429 14.72 46.07 20.01
CA MET A 429 15.63 46.09 18.86
C MET A 429 16.89 46.87 19.23
N LYS A 430 18.08 46.34 18.90
CA LYS A 430 19.34 47.09 19.06
C LYS A 430 19.34 48.32 18.15
N LYS A 431 20.04 49.38 18.56
CA LYS A 431 20.16 50.62 17.76
C LYS A 431 20.72 50.41 16.36
N ASN A 432 21.59 49.42 16.18
CA ASN A 432 22.22 49.04 14.91
C ASN A 432 21.63 47.75 14.31
N HIS A 433 20.35 47.46 14.57
CA HIS A 433 19.71 46.21 14.13
C HIS A 433 19.75 45.99 12.60
N GLU A 434 19.85 47.06 11.80
CA GLU A 434 19.96 46.95 10.32
C GLU A 434 21.32 46.42 9.87
N MET A 435 22.35 46.55 10.69
CA MET A 435 23.71 46.07 10.41
C MET A 435 23.97 44.67 10.99
N LEU A 436 23.02 44.13 11.77
CA LEU A 436 23.14 42.85 12.45
C LEU A 436 22.15 41.84 11.84
N GLU A 437 22.49 40.56 11.87
CA GLU A 437 21.64 39.49 11.35
C GLU A 437 21.25 38.49 12.45
N GLY A 438 20.10 37.82 12.24
CA GLY A 438 19.63 36.77 13.15
C GLY A 438 19.23 37.28 14.54
N ASN A 439 19.70 36.58 15.57
CA ASN A 439 19.36 36.84 16.99
C ASN A 439 20.03 38.12 17.52
N GLU A 440 21.16 38.54 16.93
CA GLU A 440 21.93 39.69 17.40
C GLU A 440 21.22 41.03 17.24
N ARG A 441 20.13 41.07 16.46
CA ARG A 441 19.30 42.25 16.26
C ARG A 441 18.48 42.63 17.51
N TYR A 442 18.30 41.69 18.43
CA TYR A 442 17.47 41.85 19.61
C TYR A 442 18.33 42.02 20.87
N GLU A 443 17.85 42.79 21.84
CA GLU A 443 18.44 42.96 23.18
C GLU A 443 17.35 43.05 24.24
N GLY A 444 17.66 42.71 25.50
CA GLY A 444 16.72 42.82 26.62
C GLY A 444 16.74 41.60 27.54
N TYR A 445 15.97 41.67 28.62
CA TYR A 445 15.95 40.66 29.67
C TYR A 445 15.68 39.24 29.16
N CYS A 446 14.69 39.06 28.28
CA CYS A 446 14.34 37.75 27.74
C CYS A 446 15.35 37.23 26.71
N VAL A 447 16.11 38.12 26.06
CA VAL A 447 17.19 37.74 25.14
C VAL A 447 18.36 37.13 25.93
N ASP A 448 18.75 37.76 27.03
CA ASP A 448 19.80 37.26 27.93
C ASP A 448 19.38 35.93 28.57
N LEU A 449 18.12 35.83 29.01
CA LEU A 449 17.57 34.60 29.57
C LEU A 449 17.56 33.46 28.55
N ALA A 450 17.16 33.71 27.30
CA ALA A 450 17.18 32.72 26.24
C ALA A 450 18.60 32.18 25.97
N ALA A 451 19.61 33.06 26.03
CA ALA A 451 21.01 32.68 25.89
C ALA A 451 21.48 31.78 27.04
N GLU A 452 21.14 32.10 28.29
CA GLU A 452 21.50 31.25 29.44
C GLU A 452 20.75 29.91 29.41
N ILE A 453 19.46 29.87 29.05
CA ILE A 453 18.72 28.60 28.88
C ILE A 453 19.38 27.73 27.79
N ALA A 454 19.68 28.32 26.63
CA ALA A 454 20.33 27.60 25.54
C ALA A 454 21.72 27.06 25.92
N LYS A 455 22.48 27.82 26.73
CA LYS A 455 23.79 27.42 27.28
C LYS A 455 23.68 26.29 28.29
N HIS A 456 22.67 26.32 29.17
CA HIS A 456 22.44 25.27 30.17
C HIS A 456 21.88 23.98 29.58
N CYS A 457 21.00 24.07 28.58
CA CYS A 457 20.34 22.92 27.96
C CYS A 457 21.04 22.40 26.69
N GLY A 458 21.99 23.15 26.13
CA GLY A 458 22.78 22.73 24.97
C GLY A 458 21.99 22.69 23.65
N PHE A 459 21.34 23.79 23.25
CA PHE A 459 20.63 23.82 21.96
C PHE A 459 20.84 25.12 21.17
N LYS A 460 20.73 25.03 19.84
CA LYS A 460 20.69 26.21 18.96
C LYS A 460 19.28 26.78 18.93
N TYR A 461 19.15 28.11 18.89
CA TYR A 461 17.84 28.76 18.85
C TYR A 461 17.79 29.93 17.86
N LYS A 462 16.59 30.25 17.40
CA LYS A 462 16.29 31.41 16.56
C LYS A 462 15.13 32.19 17.18
N LEU A 463 15.37 33.45 17.49
CA LEU A 463 14.34 34.38 17.95
C LEU A 463 13.42 34.76 16.79
N THR A 464 12.12 34.63 16.98
CA THR A 464 11.08 35.03 16.03
C THR A 464 10.03 35.89 16.73
N ILE A 465 9.65 36.99 16.09
CA ILE A 465 8.60 37.87 16.63
C ILE A 465 7.23 37.33 16.22
N VAL A 466 6.31 37.27 17.18
CA VAL A 466 4.92 36.84 16.96
C VAL A 466 4.26 37.68 15.86
N GLY A 467 3.60 37.01 14.91
CA GLY A 467 3.11 37.67 13.70
C GLY A 467 1.99 38.71 13.91
N ASP A 468 1.11 38.48 14.89
CA ASP A 468 -0.06 39.34 15.16
C ASP A 468 0.15 40.32 16.34
N GLY A 469 1.32 40.30 16.98
CA GLY A 469 1.64 41.18 18.12
C GLY A 469 0.83 40.93 19.39
N LYS A 470 0.25 39.73 19.58
CA LYS A 470 -0.56 39.40 20.76
C LYS A 470 0.11 38.34 21.63
N TYR A 471 -0.16 38.36 22.94
CA TYR A 471 0.29 37.29 23.84
C TYR A 471 -0.44 35.97 23.57
N GLY A 472 -1.76 36.01 23.57
CA GLY A 472 -2.61 34.89 23.22
C GLY A 472 -3.94 34.91 23.95
N ALA A 473 -5.00 34.83 23.18
CA ALA A 473 -6.37 34.72 23.63
C ALA A 473 -7.08 33.67 22.78
N ARG A 474 -8.05 32.99 23.41
CA ARG A 474 -8.90 32.03 22.71
C ARG A 474 -10.15 32.74 22.22
N ASP A 475 -10.37 32.71 20.92
CA ASP A 475 -11.56 33.24 20.29
C ASP A 475 -12.83 32.57 20.88
N ALA A 476 -13.85 33.37 21.18
CA ALA A 476 -15.03 32.90 21.91
C ALA A 476 -15.87 31.92 21.09
N ASP A 477 -15.95 32.14 19.77
CA ASP A 477 -16.82 31.43 18.85
C ASP A 477 -16.07 30.27 18.20
N THR A 478 -14.93 30.57 17.57
CA THR A 478 -14.13 29.59 16.82
C THR A 478 -13.21 28.75 17.71
N LYS A 479 -13.02 29.14 18.97
CA LYS A 479 -12.13 28.49 19.95
C LYS A 479 -10.66 28.43 19.52
N ILE A 480 -10.26 29.26 18.57
CA ILE A 480 -8.90 29.35 18.04
C ILE A 480 -8.03 30.21 18.94
N TRP A 481 -6.81 29.76 19.22
CA TRP A 481 -5.80 30.56 19.90
C TRP A 481 -5.07 31.50 18.92
N ASN A 482 -4.90 32.76 19.32
CA ASN A 482 -4.05 33.73 18.63
C ASN A 482 -2.75 33.98 19.41
N GLY A 483 -1.91 34.91 18.96
CA GLY A 483 -0.67 35.27 19.63
C GLY A 483 0.34 34.13 19.76
N MET A 484 1.27 34.31 20.70
CA MET A 484 2.31 33.33 21.04
C MET A 484 1.71 31.98 21.49
N VAL A 485 0.57 31.98 22.19
CA VAL A 485 -0.12 30.73 22.57
C VAL A 485 -0.54 29.95 21.32
N GLY A 486 -1.05 30.63 20.29
CA GLY A 486 -1.40 29.99 19.03
C GLY A 486 -0.21 29.34 18.34
N GLU A 487 0.94 30.02 18.28
CA GLU A 487 2.17 29.48 17.67
C GLU A 487 2.69 28.22 18.37
N LEU A 488 2.43 28.06 19.67
CA LEU A 488 2.78 26.82 20.39
C LEU A 488 1.73 25.72 20.20
N VAL A 489 0.44 26.07 20.24
CA VAL A 489 -0.67 25.11 20.12
C VAL A 489 -0.72 24.49 18.71
N TYR A 490 -0.40 25.27 17.67
CA TYR A 490 -0.50 24.82 16.27
C TYR A 490 0.84 24.39 15.65
N GLY A 491 1.92 24.40 16.44
CA GLY A 491 3.28 24.08 15.98
C GLY A 491 3.80 24.99 14.88
#